data_AF-A0A2S9G6M5-F1
#
_entry.id   AF-A0A2S9G6M5-F1
#
_cell.length_a   1.000
_cell.length_b   1.000
_cell.length_c   1.000
_cell.angle_alpha   90.00
_cell.angle_beta   90.00
_cell.angle_gamma   90.00
#
_symmetry.space_group_name_H-M   'P 1'
#
loop_
_entity.id
_entity.type
_entity.pdbx_description
1 polymer ?
#
loop_
_entity_poly.entity_id
_entity_poly.type
_entity_poly.pdbx_seq_one_letter_code
_entity_poly.pdbx_strand_id
1 'polypeptide(L)'
;ATKYVGQKRFSLEGAETVIPMMDAAIDQAAEHALDEVVIGMPHRGRLNVLANIVGKPYSQIFTEFEGNLNPSQAHGSGDVKYHLG
;
A
#
# COMPACT_ATOMS: atom_id res chain seq x y z
N ALA A 1 -10.14 -1.96 -11.01
CA ALA A 1 -11.52 -2.49 -10.91
C ALA A 1 -11.78 -3.69 -11.82
N THR A 2 -11.13 -3.76 -12.99
CA THR A 2 -11.40 -4.71 -14.07
C THR A 2 -10.85 -6.13 -13.89
N LYS A 3 -9.82 -6.35 -13.08
CA LYS A 3 -9.17 -7.67 -12.90
C LYS A 3 -9.64 -8.45 -11.67
N TYR A 4 -9.96 -7.75 -10.57
CA TYR A 4 -10.36 -8.37 -9.29
C TYR A 4 -11.70 -7.80 -8.80
N VAL A 5 -12.76 -8.03 -9.57
CA VAL A 5 -14.10 -7.47 -9.29
C VAL A 5 -14.68 -7.97 -7.97
N GLY A 6 -14.45 -9.25 -7.64
CA GLY A 6 -14.98 -9.89 -6.42
C GLY A 6 -14.16 -9.69 -5.14
N GLN A 7 -13.00 -9.04 -5.21
CA GLN A 7 -12.10 -8.88 -4.06
C GLN A 7 -12.17 -7.46 -3.48
N LYS A 8 -12.45 -7.35 -2.17
CA LYS A 8 -12.46 -6.07 -1.46
C LYS A 8 -11.04 -5.47 -1.44
N ARG A 9 -10.93 -4.20 -1.83
CA ARG A 9 -9.66 -3.45 -1.93
C ARG A 9 -9.65 -2.11 -1.20
N PHE A 10 -10.74 -1.74 -0.53
CA PHE A 10 -10.91 -0.46 0.19
C PHE A 10 -10.41 0.75 -0.62
N SER A 11 -10.99 0.93 -1.81
CA SER A 11 -10.51 1.88 -2.82
C SER A 11 -10.31 3.31 -2.30
N LEU A 12 -9.34 4.01 -2.87
CA LEU A 12 -9.12 5.45 -2.64
C LEU A 12 -9.96 6.34 -3.58
N GLU A 13 -10.79 5.74 -4.45
CA GLU A 13 -11.69 6.48 -5.33
C GLU A 13 -12.53 7.50 -4.52
N GLY A 14 -12.52 8.77 -4.96
CA GLY A 14 -13.12 9.93 -4.29
C GLY A 14 -12.27 10.61 -3.19
N ALA A 15 -11.06 10.11 -2.94
CA ALA A 15 -10.09 10.68 -2.00
C ALA A 15 -8.65 10.63 -2.56
N GLU A 16 -8.51 10.72 -3.88
CA GLU A 16 -7.25 10.56 -4.62
C GLU A 16 -6.20 11.60 -4.22
N THR A 17 -6.64 12.77 -3.74
CA THR A 17 -5.80 13.87 -3.27
C THR A 17 -4.92 13.51 -2.08
N VAL A 18 -5.20 12.40 -1.38
CA VAL A 18 -4.31 11.88 -0.33
C VAL A 18 -2.92 11.53 -0.86
N ILE A 19 -2.80 11.06 -2.12
CA ILE A 19 -1.50 10.69 -2.68
C ILE A 19 -0.57 11.91 -2.84
N PRO A 20 -0.93 12.98 -3.58
CA PRO A 20 -0.08 14.16 -3.66
C PRO A 20 0.07 14.88 -2.30
N MET A 21 -0.90 14.76 -1.40
CA MET A 21 -0.76 15.29 -0.04
C MET A 21 0.34 14.57 0.76
N MET A 22 0.39 13.24 0.70
CA MET A 22 1.42 12.45 1.38
C MET A 22 2.79 12.66 0.74
N ASP A 23 2.85 12.70 -0.59
CA ASP A 23 4.06 13.01 -1.35
C ASP A 23 4.66 14.36 -0.92
N ALA A 24 3.85 15.42 -0.90
CA ALA A 24 4.29 16.73 -0.44
C ALA A 24 4.73 16.74 1.04
N ALA A 25 4.06 16.00 1.91
CA ALA A 25 4.45 15.92 3.32
C ALA A 25 5.81 15.22 3.52
N ILE A 26 6.09 14.18 2.74
CA ILE A 26 7.37 13.46 2.76
C ILE A 26 8.48 14.30 2.13
N ASP A 27 8.19 14.99 1.02
CA ASP A 27 9.12 15.92 0.37
C ASP A 27 9.56 17.04 1.32
N GLN A 28 8.62 17.63 2.08
CA GLN A 28 8.94 18.61 3.11
C GLN A 28 9.79 18.03 4.25
N ALA A 29 9.53 16.79 4.68
CA ALA A 29 10.38 16.11 5.67
C ALA A 29 11.81 15.93 5.15
N ALA A 30 11.97 15.62 3.87
CA ALA A 30 13.27 15.50 3.22
C ALA A 30 13.96 16.86 3.08
N GLU A 31 13.24 17.94 2.77
CA GLU A 31 13.78 19.31 2.72
C GLU A 31 14.33 19.75 4.09
N HIS A 32 13.70 19.29 5.17
CA HIS A 32 14.17 19.49 6.54
C HIS A 32 15.27 18.51 6.99
N ALA A 33 15.80 17.68 6.09
CA ALA A 33 16.83 16.69 6.35
C ALA A 33 16.49 15.74 7.52
N LEU A 34 15.22 15.36 7.64
CA LEU A 34 14.80 14.30 8.56
C LEU A 34 15.20 12.92 8.00
N ASP A 35 15.59 12.01 8.89
CA ASP A 35 16.14 10.71 8.49
C ASP A 35 15.07 9.71 8.00
N GLU A 36 13.88 9.70 8.61
CA GLU A 36 12.85 8.70 8.35
C GLU A 36 11.43 9.21 8.59
N VAL A 37 10.48 8.72 7.78
CA VAL A 37 9.03 8.92 7.97
C VAL A 37 8.35 7.57 8.17
N VAL A 38 7.74 7.37 9.34
CA VAL A 38 6.99 6.14 9.67
C VAL A 38 5.49 6.40 9.55
N ILE A 39 4.81 5.62 8.70
CA ILE A 39 3.38 5.79 8.38
C ILE A 39 2.53 4.71 9.05
N GLY A 40 1.62 5.13 9.93
CA GLY A 40 0.52 4.30 10.43
C GLY A 40 -0.80 4.68 9.73
N MET A 41 -1.46 3.73 9.06
CA MET A 41 -2.70 4.03 8.34
C MET A 41 -3.76 2.90 8.40
N PRO A 42 -5.06 3.24 8.37
CA PRO A 42 -6.14 2.26 8.22
C PRO A 42 -6.25 1.72 6.78
N HIS A 43 -7.23 0.85 6.53
CA HIS A 43 -7.36 0.13 5.25
C HIS A 43 -7.68 1.00 4.01
N ARG A 44 -8.20 2.22 4.16
CA ARG A 44 -8.66 3.07 3.03
C ARG A 44 -7.46 3.53 2.19
N GLY A 45 -7.44 3.12 0.92
CA GLY A 45 -6.39 3.48 -0.02
C GLY A 45 -5.02 2.87 0.28
N ARG A 46 -4.92 1.93 1.23
CA ARG A 46 -3.63 1.38 1.68
C ARG A 46 -2.82 0.74 0.56
N LEU A 47 -3.46 0.00 -0.35
CA LEU A 47 -2.78 -0.56 -1.52
C LEU A 47 -2.26 0.52 -2.48
N ASN A 48 -2.94 1.68 -2.54
CA ASN A 48 -2.54 2.81 -3.35
C ASN A 48 -1.32 3.51 -2.72
N VAL A 49 -1.34 3.75 -1.41
CA VAL A 49 -0.21 4.30 -0.65
C VAL A 49 1.01 3.36 -0.72
N LEU A 50 0.82 2.06 -0.55
CA LEU A 50 1.94 1.10 -0.65
C LEU A 50 2.62 1.13 -2.02
N ALA A 51 1.84 1.17 -3.10
CA ALA A 51 2.39 1.17 -4.46
C ALA A 51 3.02 2.52 -4.83
N ASN A 52 2.36 3.63 -4.49
CA ASN A 52 2.69 4.95 -5.04
C ASN A 52 3.48 5.86 -4.08
N ILE A 53 3.50 5.58 -2.78
CA ILE A 53 4.25 6.37 -1.79
C ILE A 53 5.41 5.54 -1.21
N VAL A 54 5.12 4.33 -0.72
CA VAL A 54 6.16 3.48 -0.09
C VAL A 54 7.01 2.74 -1.12
N GLY A 55 6.48 2.55 -2.34
CA GLY A 55 7.21 1.89 -3.44
C GLY A 55 7.18 0.37 -3.41
N LYS A 56 6.19 -0.25 -2.75
CA LYS A 56 5.99 -1.70 -2.77
C LYS A 56 5.77 -2.17 -4.22
N PRO A 57 6.52 -3.18 -4.72
CA PRO A 57 6.41 -3.61 -6.10
C PRO A 57 5.00 -4.07 -6.47
N TYR A 58 4.51 -3.63 -7.62
CA TYR A 58 3.20 -4.05 -8.16
C TYR A 58 3.08 -5.57 -8.29
N SER A 59 4.15 -6.26 -8.69
CA SER A 59 4.18 -7.72 -8.80
C SER A 59 3.85 -8.41 -7.46
N GLN A 60 4.36 -7.87 -6.35
CA GLN A 60 4.08 -8.39 -5.02
C GLN A 60 2.62 -8.16 -4.64
N ILE A 61 2.09 -6.95 -4.87
CA ILE A 61 0.68 -6.64 -4.63
C ILE A 61 -0.22 -7.57 -5.45
N PHE A 62 0.05 -7.78 -6.74
CA PHE A 62 -0.74 -8.67 -7.58
C PHE A 62 -0.65 -10.13 -7.12
N THR A 63 0.52 -10.58 -6.67
CA THR A 63 0.68 -11.93 -6.10
C THR A 63 -0.22 -12.15 -4.88
N GLU A 64 -0.38 -11.14 -4.02
CA GLU A 64 -1.32 -11.15 -2.89
C GLU A 64 -2.81 -11.13 -3.33
N PHE A 65 -3.11 -10.74 -4.57
CA PHE A 65 -4.44 -10.85 -5.18
C PHE A 65 -4.70 -12.22 -5.81
N GLU A 66 -3.69 -12.84 -6.40
CA GLU A 66 -3.76 -14.19 -6.98
C GLU A 66 -3.77 -15.29 -5.90
N GLY A 67 -3.37 -14.97 -4.66
CA GLY A 67 -3.27 -15.96 -3.58
C GLY A 67 -2.09 -16.92 -3.75
N ASN A 68 -1.19 -16.65 -4.70
CA ASN A 68 -0.03 -17.49 -5.01
C ASN A 68 1.21 -17.00 -4.26
N LEU A 69 1.16 -17.07 -2.92
CA LEU A 69 2.23 -16.57 -2.06
C LEU A 69 3.44 -17.52 -2.10
N ASN A 70 4.64 -16.96 -2.28
CA ASN A 70 5.88 -17.72 -2.12
C ASN A 70 6.00 -18.28 -0.69
N PRO A 71 6.77 -19.37 -0.45
CA PRO A 71 6.91 -19.97 0.89
C PRO A 71 7.36 -18.99 1.98
N SER A 72 8.11 -17.94 1.62
CA SER A 72 8.52 -16.85 2.52
C SER A 72 7.39 -15.86 2.85
N GLN A 73 6.41 -15.69 1.95
CA GLN A 73 5.21 -14.87 2.14
C GLN A 73 4.06 -15.66 2.79
N ALA A 74 4.10 -16.99 2.68
CA ALA A 74 3.16 -17.92 3.29
C ALA A 74 3.58 -18.37 4.70
N HIS A 75 4.64 -17.80 5.28
CA HIS A 75 5.16 -18.19 6.59
C HIS A 75 4.32 -17.54 7.72
N GLY A 76 3.72 -18.36 8.59
CA GLY A 76 2.83 -17.93 9.68
C GLY A 76 1.34 -18.11 9.37
N SER A 77 0.43 -17.58 10.20
CA SER A 77 -1.02 -17.64 9.91
C SER A 77 -1.42 -16.71 8.75
N GLY A 78 -0.54 -15.81 8.33
CA GLY A 78 -0.82 -14.73 7.40
C GLY A 78 -1.75 -13.67 7.98
N ASP A 79 -1.80 -12.51 7.34
CA ASP A 79 -2.83 -11.50 7.55
C ASP A 79 -3.32 -11.02 6.17
N VAL A 80 -4.48 -10.38 6.12
CA VAL A 80 -5.07 -9.92 4.87
C VAL A 80 -4.22 -8.83 4.21
N LYS A 81 -4.17 -8.79 2.87
CA LYS A 81 -3.34 -7.89 2.04
C LYS A 81 -3.40 -6.39 2.39
N TYR A 82 -4.46 -5.95 3.05
CA TYR A 82 -4.64 -4.57 3.52
C TYR A 82 -4.23 -4.37 4.99
N HIS A 83 -3.52 -5.31 5.59
CA HIS A 83 -2.79 -5.16 6.87
C HIS A 83 -1.27 -5.34 6.70
N LEU A 84 -0.81 -5.93 5.60
CA LEU A 84 0.61 -6.20 5.34
C LEU A 84 1.35 -4.98 4.81
N GLY A 85 2.31 -4.47 5.58
CA GLY A 85 3.21 -3.36 5.20
C GLY A 85 3.94 -3.59 3.88
#